data_AF-A0A7D9EU13-F1
#
_entry.id   AF-A0A7D9EU13-F1
#
_cell.length_a   1.000
_cell.length_b   1.000
_cell.length_c   1.000
_cell.angle_alpha   90.00
_cell.angle_beta   90.00
_cell.angle_gamma   90.00
#
_symmetry.space_group_name_H-M   'P 1'
#
loop_
_entity.id
_entity.type
_entity.pdbx_description
1 polymer ?
#
loop_
_entity_poly.entity_id
_entity_poly.type
_entity_poly.pdbx_seq_one_letter_code
_entity_poly.pdbx_strand_id
1 'polypeptide(L)'
;MPHNFYLHSALVKSRKVDRSKHQEIKEANMYYTIESGIALFISFLINLFVVTVFAEGLYGRSNSYVNGICHDKNIPSHGVFPNNSDSVDGDLYKGGIYLGCKYGSAALYIWSIGILAAGQSSTMTGTYAGQFAME
;
A
#
# COMPACT_ATOMS: atom_id res chain seq x y z
N MET A 1 1.63 -11.81 4.71
CA MET A 1 0.57 -11.85 5.74
C MET A 1 0.03 -13.28 5.80
N PRO A 2 -0.04 -13.95 6.98
CA PRO A 2 -0.40 -15.36 7.08
C PRO A 2 -1.82 -15.65 6.59
N HIS A 3 -2.76 -14.72 6.81
CA HIS A 3 -4.16 -14.87 6.37
C HIS A 3 -4.31 -14.97 4.84
N ASN A 4 -3.38 -14.40 4.06
CA ASN A 4 -3.42 -14.52 2.59
C ASN A 4 -3.17 -15.95 2.11
N PHE A 5 -2.42 -16.77 2.86
CA PHE A 5 -2.22 -18.17 2.49
C PHE A 5 -3.51 -18.99 2.67
N TYR A 6 -4.25 -18.74 3.75
CA TYR A 6 -5.56 -19.37 3.99
C TYR A 6 -6.58 -18.94 2.92
N LEU A 7 -6.68 -17.64 2.66
CA LEU A 7 -7.59 -17.11 1.66
C LEU A 7 -7.27 -17.62 0.25
N HIS A 8 -6.02 -17.59 -0.17
CA HIS A 8 -5.61 -18.04 -1.50
C HIS A 8 -5.85 -19.55 -1.67
N SER A 9 -5.58 -20.36 -0.64
CA SER A 9 -5.85 -21.80 -0.67
C SER A 9 -7.34 -22.13 -0.81
N ALA A 10 -8.21 -21.32 -0.21
CA ALA A 10 -9.66 -21.46 -0.34
C ALA A 10 -10.16 -20.98 -1.71
N LEU A 11 -9.65 -19.86 -2.22
CA LEU A 11 -10.03 -19.30 -3.52
C LEU A 11 -9.63 -20.20 -4.70
N VAL A 12 -8.49 -20.89 -4.62
CA VAL A 12 -8.10 -21.86 -5.65
C VAL A 12 -9.11 -23.02 -5.72
N LYS A 13 -9.72 -23.41 -4.59
CA LYS A 13 -10.74 -24.47 -4.55
C LYS A 13 -12.12 -24.03 -5.05
N SER A 14 -12.40 -22.73 -5.16
CA SER A 14 -13.72 -22.26 -5.62
C SER A 14 -13.90 -22.34 -7.14
N ARG A 15 -12.82 -22.41 -7.93
CA ARG A 15 -12.92 -22.59 -9.38
C ARG A 15 -13.15 -24.05 -9.74
N LYS A 16 -14.00 -24.28 -10.74
CA LYS A 16 -14.31 -25.62 -11.25
C LYS A 16 -13.14 -26.14 -12.09
N VAL A 17 -12.40 -27.11 -11.58
CA VAL A 17 -11.33 -27.83 -12.28
C VAL A 17 -11.58 -29.33 -12.14
N ASP A 18 -11.58 -30.07 -13.25
CA ASP A 18 -11.75 -31.52 -13.21
C ASP A 18 -10.46 -32.18 -12.69
N ARG A 19 -10.51 -32.70 -11.46
CA ARG A 19 -9.35 -33.32 -10.81
C ARG A 19 -9.04 -34.72 -11.35
N SER A 20 -9.89 -35.28 -12.22
CA SER A 20 -9.64 -36.57 -12.86
C SER A 20 -8.64 -36.45 -14.03
N LYS A 21 -8.52 -35.26 -14.64
CA LYS A 21 -7.65 -35.00 -15.78
C LYS A 21 -6.39 -34.26 -15.36
N HIS A 22 -5.25 -34.93 -15.44
CA HIS A 22 -3.96 -34.34 -15.07
C HIS A 22 -3.60 -33.08 -15.90
N GLN A 23 -4.04 -33.02 -17.16
CA GLN A 23 -3.75 -31.89 -18.05
C GLN A 23 -4.44 -30.60 -17.60
N GLU A 24 -5.70 -30.68 -17.14
CA GLU A 24 -6.45 -29.51 -16.63
C GLU A 24 -5.84 -29.00 -15.31
N ILE A 25 -5.34 -29.89 -14.45
CA ILE A 25 -4.65 -29.49 -13.20
C ILE A 25 -3.36 -28.71 -13.51
N LYS A 26 -2.56 -29.19 -14.47
CA LYS A 26 -1.31 -28.54 -14.87
C LYS A 26 -1.56 -27.15 -15.45
N GLU A 27 -2.56 -27.03 -16.30
CA GLU A 27 -2.98 -25.75 -16.88
C GLU A 27 -3.49 -24.79 -15.81
N ALA A 28 -4.37 -25.25 -14.92
CA ALA A 28 -4.87 -24.45 -13.81
C ALA A 28 -3.73 -23.93 -12.91
N ASN A 29 -2.76 -24.77 -12.56
CA ASN A 29 -1.62 -24.36 -11.73
C ASN A 29 -0.73 -23.31 -12.41
N MET A 30 -0.56 -23.40 -13.74
CA MET A 30 0.17 -22.38 -14.51
C MET A 30 -0.54 -21.03 -14.43
N TYR A 31 -1.85 -20.99 -14.66
CA TYR A 31 -2.61 -19.74 -14.58
C TYR A 31 -2.62 -19.15 -13.17
N TYR A 32 -2.80 -19.97 -12.12
CA TYR A 32 -2.74 -19.49 -10.73
C TYR A 32 -1.37 -18.91 -10.36
N THR A 33 -0.29 -19.55 -10.83
CA THR A 33 1.07 -19.04 -10.58
C THR A 33 1.28 -17.70 -11.26
N ILE A 34 0.80 -17.53 -12.50
CA ILE A 34 0.92 -16.27 -13.24
C ILE A 34 0.06 -15.17 -12.59
N GLU A 35 -1.21 -15.47 -12.26
CA GLU A 35 -2.14 -14.53 -11.63
C GLU A 35 -1.56 -13.99 -10.31
N SER A 36 -1.12 -14.87 -9.42
CA SER A 36 -0.56 -14.49 -8.13
C SER A 36 0.84 -13.87 -8.26
N GLY A 37 1.63 -14.32 -9.24
CA GLY A 37 2.95 -13.75 -9.54
C GLY A 37 2.85 -12.28 -9.99
N ILE A 38 1.94 -11.96 -10.90
CA ILE A 38 1.71 -10.59 -11.37
C ILE A 38 1.19 -9.72 -10.22
N ALA A 39 0.24 -10.21 -9.42
CA ALA A 39 -0.30 -9.46 -8.29
C ALA A 39 0.78 -9.11 -7.25
N LEU A 40 1.64 -10.07 -6.90
CA LEU A 40 2.75 -9.85 -5.97
C LEU A 40 3.82 -8.92 -6.56
N PHE A 41 4.10 -9.02 -7.86
CA PHE A 41 5.05 -8.14 -8.54
C PHE A 41 4.58 -6.68 -8.55
N ILE A 42 3.30 -6.43 -8.85
CA ILE A 42 2.72 -5.08 -8.78
C ILE A 42 2.77 -4.55 -7.34
N SER A 43 2.42 -5.38 -6.35
CA SER A 43 2.51 -5.00 -4.94
C SER A 43 3.94 -4.64 -4.52
N PHE A 44 4.92 -5.38 -5.01
CA PHE A 44 6.33 -5.08 -4.79
C PHE A 44 6.72 -3.72 -5.40
N LEU A 45 6.33 -3.44 -6.65
CA LEU A 45 6.62 -2.16 -7.30
C LEU A 45 6.00 -0.97 -6.55
N ILE A 46 4.76 -1.09 -6.09
CA ILE A 46 4.10 -0.03 -5.31
C ILE A 46 4.87 0.23 -4.01
N ASN A 47 5.21 -0.82 -3.26
CA ASN A 47 5.98 -0.68 -2.02
C ASN A 47 7.36 -0.08 -2.28
N LEU A 48 8.02 -0.47 -3.37
CA LEU A 48 9.31 0.10 -3.77
C LEU A 48 9.20 1.61 -4.06
N PHE A 49 8.19 2.04 -4.81
CA PHE A 49 7.98 3.47 -5.10
C PHE A 49 7.63 4.28 -3.84
N VAL A 50 6.78 3.73 -2.97
CA VAL A 50 6.42 4.40 -1.71
C VAL A 50 7.65 4.60 -0.83
N VAL A 51 8.44 3.54 -0.61
CA VAL A 51 9.66 3.61 0.22
C VAL A 51 10.69 4.55 -0.38
N THR A 52 10.92 4.50 -1.70
CA THR A 52 11.93 5.36 -2.36
C THR A 52 11.56 6.84 -2.33
N VAL A 53 10.28 7.18 -2.53
CA VAL A 53 9.81 8.58 -2.47
C VAL A 53 9.94 9.16 -1.05
N PHE A 54 9.58 8.39 -0.02
CA PHE A 54 9.73 8.86 1.36
C PHE A 54 11.18 8.84 1.83
N ALA A 55 12.00 7.91 1.35
CA ALA A 55 13.43 7.91 1.62
C ALA A 55 14.10 9.15 1.03
N GLU A 56 13.86 9.49 -0.24
CA GLU A 56 14.42 10.71 -0.84
C GLU A 56 13.91 11.98 -0.16
N GLY A 57 12.64 11.97 0.26
CA GLY A 57 11.97 13.15 0.78
C GLY A 57 12.20 13.48 2.25
N LEU A 58 12.25 12.47 3.11
CA LEU A 58 12.22 12.64 4.57
C LEU A 58 13.51 12.14 5.25
N TYR A 59 14.29 11.28 4.59
CA TYR A 59 15.49 10.71 5.21
C TYR A 59 16.55 11.80 5.45
N GLY A 60 16.91 12.00 6.72
CA GLY A 60 17.93 12.98 7.12
C GLY A 60 17.55 14.44 6.92
N ARG A 61 16.26 14.75 6.71
CA ARG A 61 15.76 16.13 6.58
C ARG A 61 15.24 16.65 7.92
N SER A 62 15.42 17.95 8.16
CA SER A 62 14.89 18.66 9.32
C SER A 62 13.46 19.15 9.08
N ASN A 63 12.68 19.34 10.15
CA ASN A 63 11.33 19.88 10.04
C ASN A 63 11.32 21.30 9.43
N SER A 64 12.34 22.12 9.73
CA SER A 64 12.51 23.46 9.13
C SER A 64 12.61 23.44 7.60
N TYR A 65 13.27 22.43 7.03
CA TYR A 65 13.40 22.27 5.57
C TYR A 65 12.05 21.96 4.92
N VAL A 66 11.30 21.01 5.49
CA VAL A 66 9.98 20.64 4.98
C VAL A 66 8.98 21.78 5.13
N ASN A 67 9.02 22.48 6.27
CA ASN A 67 8.17 23.65 6.51
C ASN A 67 8.40 24.76 5.47
N GLY A 68 9.65 24.97 5.04
CA GLY A 68 9.97 25.91 3.95
C GLY A 68 9.32 25.54 2.61
N ILE A 69 9.33 24.26 2.24
CA ILE A 69 8.68 23.75 1.02
C ILE A 69 7.16 23.98 1.08
N CYS A 70 6.56 23.75 2.24
CA CYS A 70 5.13 23.94 2.44
C CYS A 70 4.70 25.41 2.36
N HIS A 71 5.51 26.33 2.89
CA HIS A 71 5.22 27.77 2.87
C HIS A 71 5.24 28.33 1.44
N ASP A 72 6.17 27.87 0.58
CA ASP A 72 6.26 28.28 -0.82
C ASP A 72 4.99 27.91 -1.63
N LYS A 73 4.37 26.78 -1.30
CA LYS A 73 3.14 26.29 -1.98
C LYS A 73 1.84 26.74 -1.33
N ASN A 74 1.90 27.54 -0.25
CA ASN A 74 0.75 28.02 0.51
C ASN A 74 -0.22 26.90 0.96
N ILE A 75 0.32 25.73 1.33
CA ILE A 75 -0.48 24.61 1.80
C ILE A 75 -0.59 24.68 3.33
N PRO A 76 -1.81 24.59 3.91
CA PRO A 76 -2.00 24.69 5.35
C PRO A 76 -1.31 23.52 6.06
N SER A 77 -0.13 23.83 6.59
CA SER A 77 0.63 22.93 7.45
C SER A 77 0.25 23.28 8.87
N HIS A 78 -0.76 22.61 9.44
CA HIS A 78 -1.33 22.88 10.77
C HIS A 78 -0.34 22.63 11.94
N GLY A 79 0.81 23.33 11.96
CA GLY A 79 1.87 23.11 12.96
C GLY A 79 2.49 21.70 12.92
N VAL A 80 2.20 20.93 11.87
CA VAL A 80 2.62 19.52 11.71
C VAL A 80 4.15 19.40 11.61
N PHE A 81 4.78 20.40 11.00
CA PHE A 81 6.23 20.53 10.90
C PHE A 81 6.68 21.77 11.70
N PRO A 82 7.09 21.61 12.97
CA PRO A 82 7.61 22.73 13.75
C PRO A 82 8.91 23.24 13.12
N ASN A 83 9.21 24.54 13.27
CA ASN A 83 10.45 25.13 12.74
C ASN A 83 11.64 24.83 13.68
N ASN A 84 11.97 23.56 13.86
CA ASN A 84 13.12 23.08 14.62
C ASN A 84 14.11 22.30 13.74
N SER A 85 15.31 22.10 14.26
CA SER A 85 16.39 21.32 13.62
C SER A 85 16.24 19.81 13.81
N ASP A 86 15.18 19.36 14.47
CA ASP A 86 14.93 17.95 14.71
C ASP A 86 14.59 17.24 13.40
N SER A 87 14.98 15.96 13.32
CA SER A 87 14.65 15.10 12.18
C SER A 87 13.14 14.93 12.06
N VAL A 88 12.65 14.85 10.83
CA VAL A 88 11.23 14.59 10.58
C VAL A 88 10.89 13.14 10.95
N ASP A 89 10.02 12.95 11.93
CA ASP A 89 9.41 11.65 12.17
C ASP A 89 8.46 11.28 11.03
N GLY A 90 8.69 10.11 10.43
CA GLY A 90 7.83 9.55 9.38
C GLY A 90 6.54 9.01 9.98
N ASP A 91 5.42 9.62 9.61
CA ASP A 91 4.07 9.13 9.92
C ASP A 91 3.19 9.21 8.67
N LEU A 92 2.13 8.38 8.60
CA LEU A 92 1.22 8.29 7.47
C LEU A 92 0.54 9.65 7.18
N TYR A 93 0.20 10.39 8.23
CA TYR A 93 -0.38 11.73 8.14
C TYR A 93 0.66 12.75 7.66
N LYS A 94 1.84 12.79 8.30
CA LYS A 94 2.94 13.69 7.92
C LYS A 94 3.41 13.45 6.48
N GLY A 95 3.46 12.19 6.05
CA GLY A 95 3.81 11.80 4.69
C GLY A 95 2.82 12.33 3.65
N GLY A 96 1.52 12.33 3.96
CA GLY A 96 0.48 12.91 3.10
C GLY A 96 0.60 14.42 2.95
N ILE A 97 0.85 15.14 4.05
CA ILE A 97 1.08 16.59 4.02
C ILE A 97 2.38 16.91 3.25
N TYR A 98 3.45 16.15 3.47
CA TYR A 98 4.71 16.30 2.73
C TYR A 98 4.52 16.12 1.22
N LEU A 99 3.81 15.07 0.79
CA LEU A 99 3.46 14.85 -0.62
C LEU A 99 2.67 16.03 -1.18
N GLY A 100 1.75 16.58 -0.38
CA GLY A 100 1.03 17.81 -0.69
C GLY A 100 1.98 18.99 -0.91
N CYS A 101 2.90 19.24 0.02
CA CYS A 101 3.85 20.34 -0.08
C CYS A 101 4.81 20.21 -1.26
N LYS A 102 5.26 18.99 -1.61
CA LYS A 102 6.22 18.79 -2.71
C LYS A 102 5.55 18.73 -4.09
N TYR A 103 4.42 18.04 -4.21
CA TYR A 103 3.76 17.77 -5.51
C TYR A 103 2.45 18.53 -5.72
N GLY A 104 1.93 19.22 -4.71
CA GLY A 104 0.70 20.00 -4.75
C GLY A 104 -0.49 19.33 -4.05
N SER A 105 -1.58 20.09 -3.88
CA SER A 105 -2.78 19.66 -3.16
C SER A 105 -3.42 18.39 -3.72
N ALA A 106 -3.34 18.16 -5.04
CA ALA A 106 -3.85 16.95 -5.68
C ALA A 106 -3.21 15.67 -5.12
N ALA A 107 -1.90 15.68 -4.84
CA ALA A 107 -1.19 14.53 -4.29
C ALA A 107 -1.67 14.16 -2.89
N LEU A 108 -2.03 15.16 -2.07
CA LEU A 108 -2.60 14.97 -0.74
C LEU A 108 -3.95 14.25 -0.80
N TYR A 109 -4.82 14.65 -1.73
CA TYR A 109 -6.12 13.99 -1.92
C TYR A 109 -5.97 12.56 -2.46
N ILE A 110 -5.09 12.34 -3.43
CA ILE A 110 -4.81 11.01 -3.98
C ILE A 110 -4.29 10.08 -2.88
N TRP A 111 -3.36 10.56 -2.04
CA TRP A 111 -2.84 9.79 -0.91
C TRP A 111 -3.93 9.42 0.09
N SER A 112 -4.79 10.39 0.43
CA SER A 112 -5.89 10.19 1.39
C SER A 112 -6.91 9.17 0.89
N ILE A 113 -7.30 9.26 -0.39
CA ILE A 113 -8.19 8.29 -1.03
C ILE A 113 -7.52 6.92 -1.11
N GLY A 114 -6.22 6.86 -1.42
CA GLY A 114 -5.45 5.63 -1.47
C GLY A 114 -5.42 4.89 -0.13
N ILE A 115 -5.20 5.61 0.98
CA ILE A 115 -5.25 5.03 2.33
C ILE A 115 -6.65 4.51 2.66
N LEU A 116 -7.69 5.28 2.32
CA LEU A 116 -9.06 4.85 2.56
C LEU A 116 -9.40 3.56 1.79
N ALA A 117 -9.01 3.49 0.51
CA ALA A 117 -9.19 2.31 -0.33
C ALA A 117 -8.42 1.09 0.23
N ALA A 118 -7.19 1.28 0.72
CA ALA A 118 -6.39 0.23 1.34
C ALA A 118 -7.08 -0.36 2.58
N GLY A 119 -7.68 0.48 3.43
CA GLY A 119 -8.42 0.04 4.62
C GLY A 119 -9.67 -0.80 4.29
N GLN A 120 -10.42 -0.40 3.26
CA GLN A 120 -11.60 -1.16 2.81
C GLN A 120 -11.19 -2.53 2.25
N SER A 121 -10.14 -2.57 1.42
CA SER A 121 -9.61 -3.82 0.86
C SER A 121 -9.16 -4.80 1.95
N SER A 122 -8.42 -4.31 2.95
CA SER A 122 -7.95 -5.14 4.07
C SER A 122 -9.09 -5.69 4.93
N THR A 123 -10.19 -4.95 5.06
CA THR A 123 -11.36 -5.41 5.83
C THR A 123 -12.03 -6.58 5.13
N MET A 124 -12.24 -6.50 3.82
CA MET A 124 -12.83 -7.58 3.02
C MET A 124 -11.97 -8.85 3.00
N THR A 125 -10.65 -8.73 2.79
CA THR A 125 -9.77 -9.91 2.80
C THR A 125 -9.68 -10.54 4.19
N GLY A 126 -9.72 -9.72 5.25
CA GLY A 126 -9.71 -10.16 6.64
C GLY A 126 -10.96 -10.98 7.01
N THR A 127 -12.15 -10.54 6.61
CA THR A 127 -13.40 -11.27 6.90
C THR A 127 -13.46 -12.61 6.18
N TYR A 128 -13.11 -12.67 4.89
CA TYR A 128 -13.07 -13.94 4.16
C TYR A 128 -12.02 -14.91 4.73
N ALA A 129 -10.81 -14.43 5.04
CA ALA A 129 -9.79 -15.28 5.63
C ALA A 129 -10.22 -15.79 7.03
N GLY A 130 -10.91 -14.96 7.80
CA GLY A 130 -11.50 -15.34 9.08
C GLY A 130 -12.56 -16.42 8.94
N GLN A 131 -13.45 -16.31 7.95
CA GLN A 131 -14.45 -17.33 7.67
C GLN A 131 -13.82 -18.70 7.40
N PHE A 132 -12.83 -18.78 6.51
CA PHE A 132 -12.15 -20.03 6.17
C PHE A 132 -11.25 -20.59 7.29
N ALA A 133 -10.88 -19.78 8.27
CA ALA A 133 -10.09 -20.24 9.42
C ALA A 133 -10.96 -20.75 10.58
N MET A 134 -12.23 -20.33 10.65
CA MET A 134 -13.19 -20.77 11.67
C MET A 134 -13.96 -22.04 11.26
N GLU A 135 -14.15 -22.27 9.96
CA GLU A 135 -14.60 -23.57 9.42
C GLU A 135 -13.50 -24.64 9.55
#